data_AF-A0A947ZC85-F1
#
_entry.id   AF-A0A947ZC85-F1
#
_cell.length_a   1.000
_cell.length_b   1.000
_cell.length_c   1.000
_cell.angle_alpha   90.00
_cell.angle_beta   90.00
_cell.angle_gamma   90.00
#
_symmetry.space_group_name_H-M   'P 1'
#
loop_
_entity.id
_entity.type
_entity.pdbx_description
1 polymer ?
#
loop_
_entity_poly.entity_id
_entity_poly.type
_entity_poly.pdbx_seq_one_letter_code
_entity_poly.pdbx_strand_id
1 'polypeptide(L)'
;MSILSNLKPNDGSTKNRKRLGRGQGSGTGQTGGKGGKGQTARSGGRIGRGFEGGQMPLQRRIPKRGFKNIWAVETGVVTLKNISVAFPEGGEINIARCIEMGLVSAVAKRLKVVGTGEINAAYTVHAFRITPKAAEAIEKNGGTVSMIQHHSPYARVKLGEISKKFPKKAEMVTVTVDDLKAAGLVPKYKQKVEVVAVGVLSGKYHVKADKVSRLARQAIENKGGKVTVTDAGNLTRNISFSDLRKWFPKGGDVNPETLKQKGILIEGRTLSLVDKGRLYGVYNVRLHKVSKAARLKL
;
A
#
# COMPACT_ATOMS: atom_id res chain seq x y z
N MET A 1 -6.13 -28.57 42.80
CA MET A 1 -5.02 -29.55 42.96
C MET A 1 -3.86 -29.10 42.07
N SER A 2 -2.83 -28.49 42.65
CA SER A 2 -1.74 -27.82 41.91
C SER A 2 -0.36 -28.19 42.50
N ILE A 3 -0.14 -29.48 42.74
CA ILE A 3 1.20 -29.99 43.06
C ILE A 3 1.85 -30.38 41.73
N LEU A 4 3.09 -29.94 41.50
CA LEU A 4 3.86 -30.19 40.27
C LEU A 4 3.91 -31.69 39.90
N SER A 5 3.92 -32.58 40.89
CA SER A 5 3.93 -34.04 40.70
C SER A 5 2.69 -34.61 40.00
N ASN A 6 1.57 -33.89 40.03
CA ASN A 6 0.29 -34.38 39.51
C ASN A 6 -0.05 -33.79 38.13
N LEU A 7 0.82 -32.94 37.57
CA LEU A 7 0.66 -32.40 36.23
C LEU A 7 1.02 -33.47 35.20
N LYS A 8 0.05 -33.86 34.37
CA LYS A 8 0.24 -34.72 33.21
C LYS A 8 -0.35 -34.05 31.97
N PRO A 9 0.26 -34.22 30.79
CA PRO A 9 -0.36 -33.74 29.56
C PRO A 9 -1.69 -34.47 29.32
N ASN A 10 -2.62 -33.82 28.62
CA ASN A 10 -3.82 -34.48 28.16
C ASN A 10 -3.45 -35.67 27.28
N ASP A 11 -4.24 -36.74 27.37
CA ASP A 11 -3.97 -37.95 26.60
C ASP A 11 -3.91 -37.63 25.09
N GLY A 12 -2.91 -38.20 24.42
CA GLY A 12 -2.62 -37.94 23.00
C GLY A 12 -1.98 -36.59 22.66
N SER A 13 -1.81 -35.65 23.62
CA SER A 13 -1.14 -34.36 23.39
C SER A 13 0.34 -34.54 23.03
N THR A 14 1.02 -35.50 23.66
CA THR A 14 2.41 -35.84 23.38
C THR A 14 2.52 -37.31 22.99
N LYS A 15 3.16 -37.58 21.85
CA LYS A 15 3.43 -38.95 21.37
C LYS A 15 4.92 -39.26 21.44
N ASN A 16 5.27 -40.44 21.94
CA ASN A 16 6.65 -40.91 21.96
C ASN A 16 7.15 -41.11 20.52
N ARG A 17 8.28 -40.46 20.18
CA ARG A 17 8.90 -40.61 18.86
C ARG A 17 9.53 -42.00 18.73
N LYS A 18 9.31 -42.66 17.59
CA LYS A 18 10.00 -43.92 17.26
C LYS A 18 11.51 -43.70 17.17
N ARG A 19 12.28 -44.40 18.01
CA ARG A 19 13.75 -44.42 17.96
C ARG A 19 14.19 -45.50 16.98
N LEU A 20 14.67 -45.08 15.81
CA LEU A 20 15.09 -45.99 14.73
C LEU A 20 16.40 -46.71 15.10
N GLY A 21 16.60 -47.94 14.59
CA GLY A 21 17.83 -48.70 14.79
C GLY A 21 18.07 -49.18 16.22
N ARG A 22 17.01 -49.66 16.91
CA ARG A 22 17.07 -50.16 18.29
C ARG A 22 16.56 -51.61 18.38
N GLY A 23 17.25 -52.52 17.69
CA GLY A 23 16.93 -53.95 17.69
C GLY A 23 15.66 -54.32 16.91
N GLN A 24 15.49 -55.62 16.61
CA GLN A 24 14.37 -56.10 15.78
C GLN A 24 13.00 -55.90 16.45
N GLY A 25 12.91 -56.06 17.78
CA GLY A 25 11.66 -55.85 18.53
C GLY A 25 11.05 -54.45 18.40
N SER A 26 11.83 -53.44 17.97
CA SER A 26 11.32 -52.08 17.70
C SER A 26 10.56 -51.94 16.36
N GLY A 27 10.59 -52.96 15.50
CA GLY A 27 10.00 -52.95 14.15
C GLY A 27 10.73 -52.05 13.14
N THR A 28 11.79 -51.34 13.54
CA THR A 28 12.69 -50.56 12.64
C THR A 28 14.16 -50.78 13.00
N GLY A 29 14.51 -52.00 13.40
CA GLY A 29 15.85 -52.38 13.82
C GLY A 29 16.83 -52.38 12.64
N GLN A 30 16.70 -53.37 11.76
CA GLN A 30 17.71 -53.67 10.73
C GLN A 30 18.01 -52.51 9.78
N THR A 31 16.97 -51.92 9.17
CA THR A 31 17.13 -50.92 8.09
C THR A 31 16.62 -49.54 8.48
N GLY A 32 16.18 -49.35 9.73
CA GLY A 32 15.55 -48.10 10.16
C GLY A 32 14.28 -47.73 9.38
N GLY A 33 13.66 -48.70 8.69
CA GLY A 33 12.51 -48.47 7.81
C GLY A 33 12.85 -47.95 6.40
N LYS A 34 14.14 -47.91 6.02
CA LYS A 34 14.58 -47.41 4.70
C LYS A 34 14.69 -48.47 3.61
N GLY A 35 14.59 -49.75 3.96
CA GLY A 35 14.72 -50.86 3.01
C GLY A 35 16.17 -51.17 2.61
N GLY A 36 16.36 -51.66 1.38
CA GLY A 36 17.65 -52.12 0.85
C GLY A 36 18.62 -51.02 0.41
N LYS A 37 19.67 -51.40 -0.31
CA LYS A 37 20.74 -50.50 -0.75
C LYS A 37 20.29 -49.66 -1.95
N GLY A 38 19.78 -48.46 -1.71
CA GLY A 38 19.40 -47.48 -2.74
C GLY A 38 19.77 -46.04 -2.36
N GLN A 39 19.59 -45.09 -3.28
CA GLN A 39 19.91 -43.67 -3.05
C GLN A 39 19.24 -43.12 -1.79
N THR A 40 17.96 -43.39 -1.58
CA THR A 40 17.16 -42.92 -0.42
C THR A 40 17.57 -43.56 0.91
N ALA A 41 18.27 -44.70 0.88
CA ALA A 41 18.79 -45.36 2.07
C ALA A 41 20.10 -44.73 2.57
N ARG A 42 20.88 -44.07 1.69
CA ARG A 42 22.17 -43.44 2.02
C ARG A 42 22.00 -42.17 2.85
N SER A 43 23.04 -41.81 3.60
CA SER A 43 23.09 -40.51 4.30
C SER A 43 23.07 -39.38 3.28
N GLY A 44 22.24 -38.36 3.49
CA GLY A 44 22.07 -37.25 2.54
C GLY A 44 21.33 -37.61 1.24
N GLY A 45 20.95 -38.86 1.03
CA GLY A 45 20.25 -39.34 -0.15
C GLY A 45 18.82 -38.84 -0.23
N ARG A 46 18.62 -37.64 -0.78
CA ARG A 46 17.30 -37.04 -1.00
C ARG A 46 17.12 -36.74 -2.48
N ILE A 47 16.01 -37.21 -3.02
CA ILE A 47 15.54 -36.80 -4.34
C ILE A 47 14.77 -35.49 -4.18
N GLY A 48 15.07 -34.48 -4.99
CA GLY A 48 14.38 -33.20 -4.95
C GLY A 48 12.89 -33.38 -5.19
N ARG A 49 12.04 -32.69 -4.40
CA ARG A 49 10.59 -32.69 -4.62
C ARG A 49 10.31 -32.11 -6.02
N GLY A 50 9.81 -32.94 -6.93
CA GLY A 50 9.59 -32.59 -8.34
C GLY A 50 10.66 -33.09 -9.33
N PHE A 51 11.60 -33.94 -8.91
CA PHE A 51 12.50 -34.66 -9.82
C PHE A 51 11.88 -36.00 -10.24
N GLU A 52 11.79 -36.25 -11.55
CA GLU A 52 11.12 -37.43 -12.15
C GLU A 52 12.14 -38.36 -12.84
N GLY A 53 13.31 -38.57 -12.24
CA GLY A 53 14.27 -39.59 -12.71
C GLY A 53 14.98 -39.27 -14.04
N GLY A 54 15.06 -37.99 -14.42
CA GLY A 54 15.62 -37.55 -15.71
C GLY A 54 14.55 -37.20 -16.75
N GLN A 55 13.30 -37.58 -16.51
CA GLN A 55 12.17 -37.06 -17.27
C GLN A 55 12.00 -35.54 -17.03
N MET A 56 11.55 -34.81 -18.05
CA MET A 56 11.19 -33.40 -17.91
C MET A 56 10.07 -33.27 -16.86
N PRO A 57 10.31 -32.58 -15.73
CA PRO A 57 9.33 -32.51 -14.65
C PRO A 57 8.01 -31.87 -15.06
N LEU A 58 6.91 -32.25 -14.40
CA LEU A 58 5.57 -31.71 -14.66
C LEU A 58 5.53 -30.17 -14.70
N GLN A 59 6.21 -29.51 -13.76
CA GLN A 59 6.29 -28.04 -13.69
C GLN A 59 6.95 -27.37 -14.91
N ARG A 60 7.72 -28.12 -15.71
CA ARG A 60 8.31 -27.66 -16.98
C ARG A 60 7.48 -28.07 -18.20
N ARG A 61 6.75 -29.18 -18.11
CA ARG A 61 5.86 -29.66 -19.17
C ARG A 61 4.60 -28.81 -19.32
N ILE A 62 4.05 -28.33 -18.20
CA ILE A 62 2.85 -27.50 -18.21
C ILE A 62 3.21 -26.05 -18.57
N PRO A 63 2.54 -25.44 -19.56
CA PRO A 63 2.76 -24.04 -19.87
C PRO A 63 2.31 -23.15 -18.70
N LYS A 64 3.07 -22.09 -18.41
CA LYS A 64 2.64 -21.07 -17.45
C LYS A 64 1.40 -20.36 -18.01
N ARG A 65 0.29 -20.39 -17.28
CA ARG A 65 -0.96 -19.71 -17.66
C ARG A 65 -1.24 -18.54 -16.72
N GLY A 66 -1.81 -17.47 -17.28
CA GLY A 66 -2.26 -16.28 -16.54
C GLY A 66 -1.18 -15.22 -16.34
N PHE A 67 -1.59 -14.10 -15.73
CA PHE A 67 -0.71 -12.99 -15.34
C PHE A 67 -1.07 -12.53 -13.92
N LYS A 68 -0.09 -11.98 -13.18
CA LYS A 68 -0.36 -11.34 -11.89
C LYS A 68 -0.85 -9.92 -12.13
N ASN A 69 -2.10 -9.62 -11.78
CA ASN A 69 -2.64 -8.25 -11.86
C ASN A 69 -1.98 -7.36 -10.80
N ILE A 70 -1.07 -6.47 -11.21
CA ILE A 70 -0.39 -5.50 -10.33
C ILE A 70 -1.29 -4.34 -9.91
N TRP A 71 -2.43 -4.14 -10.57
CA TRP A 71 -3.39 -3.08 -10.27
C TRP A 71 -4.60 -3.59 -9.48
N ALA A 72 -4.54 -4.82 -8.97
CA ALA A 72 -5.60 -5.38 -8.15
C ALA A 72 -5.83 -4.49 -6.92
N VAL A 73 -7.05 -3.98 -6.78
CA VAL A 73 -7.45 -3.16 -5.65
C VAL A 73 -7.77 -4.08 -4.49
N GLU A 74 -6.92 -4.10 -3.46
CA GLU A 74 -7.18 -4.84 -2.23
C GLU A 74 -8.39 -4.21 -1.50
N THR A 75 -9.41 -5.02 -1.26
CA THR A 75 -10.64 -4.64 -0.55
C THR A 75 -11.00 -5.71 0.46
N GLY A 76 -11.39 -5.33 1.67
CA GLY A 76 -12.09 -6.21 2.59
C GLY A 76 -13.45 -6.56 2.01
N VAL A 77 -13.75 -7.84 1.89
CA VAL A 77 -15.01 -8.33 1.32
C VAL A 77 -15.91 -8.77 2.46
N VAL A 78 -17.13 -8.22 2.49
CA VAL A 78 -18.16 -8.59 3.47
C VAL A 78 -19.43 -8.99 2.72
N THR A 79 -20.07 -10.06 3.17
CA THR A 79 -21.34 -10.55 2.60
C THR A 79 -22.52 -10.06 3.43
N LEU A 80 -23.72 -10.05 2.84
CA LEU A 80 -24.95 -9.71 3.56
C LEU A 80 -25.20 -10.61 4.78
N LYS A 81 -24.90 -11.92 4.67
CA LYS A 81 -24.95 -12.85 5.80
C LYS A 81 -24.05 -12.43 6.96
N ASN A 82 -22.84 -11.96 6.67
CA ASN A 82 -21.91 -11.52 7.73
C ASN A 82 -22.43 -10.25 8.41
N ILE A 83 -23.06 -9.36 7.64
CA ILE A 83 -23.67 -8.13 8.15
C ILE A 83 -24.86 -8.46 9.05
N SER A 84 -25.76 -9.36 8.64
CA SER A 84 -26.93 -9.72 9.46
C SER A 84 -26.58 -10.37 10.79
N VAL A 85 -25.50 -11.16 10.84
CA VAL A 85 -25.02 -11.77 12.10
C VAL A 85 -24.36 -10.73 13.01
N ALA A 86 -23.56 -9.82 12.45
CA ALA A 86 -22.83 -8.83 13.24
C ALA A 86 -23.70 -7.65 13.68
N PHE A 87 -24.72 -7.29 12.89
CA PHE A 87 -25.57 -6.11 13.11
C PHE A 87 -27.05 -6.52 13.01
N PRO A 88 -27.58 -7.31 13.97
CA PRO A 88 -28.94 -7.83 13.89
C PRO A 88 -30.03 -6.74 13.90
N GLU A 89 -29.78 -5.62 14.58
CA GLU A 89 -30.72 -4.49 14.68
C GLU A 89 -30.64 -3.50 13.49
N GLY A 90 -29.76 -3.76 12.51
CA GLY A 90 -29.47 -2.81 11.44
C GLY A 90 -28.43 -1.76 11.85
N GLY A 91 -28.33 -0.69 11.06
CA GLY A 91 -27.46 0.45 11.35
C GLY A 91 -26.43 0.79 10.28
N GLU A 92 -25.44 1.60 10.65
CA GLU A 92 -24.44 2.12 9.72
C GLU A 92 -23.29 1.13 9.49
N ILE A 93 -23.13 0.69 8.25
CA ILE A 93 -22.06 -0.21 7.83
C ILE A 93 -20.98 0.60 7.13
N ASN A 94 -19.87 0.82 7.84
CA ASN A 94 -18.66 1.44 7.31
C ASN A 94 -17.43 0.55 7.56
N ILE A 95 -16.28 0.92 6.99
CA ILE A 95 -15.06 0.12 7.14
C ILE A 95 -14.57 0.04 8.59
N ALA A 96 -14.71 1.11 9.36
CA ALA A 96 -14.24 1.15 10.74
C ALA A 96 -15.05 0.18 11.62
N ARG A 97 -16.38 0.23 11.52
CA ARG A 97 -17.31 -0.70 12.19
C ARG A 97 -17.06 -2.15 11.79
N CYS A 98 -16.82 -2.42 10.51
CA CYS A 98 -16.47 -3.76 10.04
C CYS A 98 -15.14 -4.26 10.62
N ILE A 99 -14.18 -3.38 10.90
CA ILE A 99 -12.91 -3.75 11.55
C ILE A 99 -13.13 -3.98 13.06
N GLU A 100 -13.88 -3.10 13.72
CA GLU A 100 -14.24 -3.24 15.15
C GLU A 100 -14.93 -4.58 15.44
N MET A 101 -15.87 -4.97 14.56
CA MET A 101 -16.60 -6.24 14.66
C MET A 101 -15.82 -7.45 14.13
N GLY A 102 -14.57 -7.27 13.69
CA GLY A 102 -13.71 -8.36 13.20
C GLY A 102 -14.14 -8.96 11.86
N LEU A 103 -15.07 -8.33 11.13
CA LEU A 103 -15.52 -8.78 9.79
C LEU A 103 -14.45 -8.57 8.73
N VAL A 104 -13.56 -7.60 8.93
CA VAL A 104 -12.50 -7.23 7.99
C VAL A 104 -11.19 -7.02 8.75
N SER A 105 -10.07 -7.44 8.15
CA SER A 105 -8.73 -7.18 8.69
C SER A 105 -8.47 -5.68 8.87
N ALA A 106 -7.79 -5.31 9.96
CA ALA A 106 -7.36 -3.94 10.24
C ALA A 106 -6.46 -3.32 9.14
N VAL A 107 -5.86 -4.15 8.27
CA VAL A 107 -5.03 -3.68 7.15
C VAL A 107 -5.88 -3.21 5.96
N ALA A 108 -7.15 -3.63 5.89
CA ALA A 108 -8.02 -3.28 4.78
C ALA A 108 -8.34 -1.78 4.78
N LYS A 109 -8.15 -1.15 3.62
CA LYS A 109 -8.40 0.28 3.43
C LYS A 109 -9.74 0.56 2.73
N ARG A 110 -10.38 -0.48 2.21
CA ARG A 110 -11.58 -0.41 1.39
C ARG A 110 -12.54 -1.53 1.74
N LEU A 111 -13.83 -1.24 1.67
CA LEU A 111 -14.90 -2.20 1.91
C LEU A 111 -15.62 -2.53 0.59
N LYS A 112 -15.82 -3.81 0.31
CA LYS A 112 -16.67 -4.30 -0.77
C LYS A 112 -17.79 -5.15 -0.17
N VAL A 113 -19.05 -4.80 -0.47
CA VAL A 113 -20.23 -5.56 -0.02
C VAL A 113 -20.76 -6.45 -1.14
N VAL A 114 -21.02 -7.72 -0.82
CA VAL A 114 -21.43 -8.76 -1.77
C VAL A 114 -22.77 -9.38 -1.37
N GLY A 115 -23.65 -9.55 -2.36
CA GLY A 115 -25.05 -9.99 -2.20
C GLY A 115 -25.21 -11.49 -1.97
N THR A 116 -24.60 -12.01 -0.90
CA THR A 116 -24.72 -13.41 -0.49
C THR A 116 -25.36 -13.49 0.89
N GLY A 117 -26.53 -14.11 0.98
CA GLY A 117 -27.37 -14.17 2.17
C GLY A 117 -28.52 -13.17 2.16
N GLU A 118 -29.35 -13.22 3.19
CA GLU A 118 -30.52 -12.37 3.39
C GLU A 118 -30.29 -11.39 4.54
N ILE A 119 -31.00 -10.28 4.48
CA ILE A 119 -31.00 -9.21 5.48
C ILE A 119 -32.44 -8.86 5.79
N ASN A 120 -32.74 -8.68 7.08
CA ASN A 120 -34.08 -8.42 7.58
C ASN A 120 -34.22 -7.02 8.21
N ALA A 121 -33.12 -6.27 8.31
CA ALA A 121 -33.07 -4.93 8.91
C ALA A 121 -32.64 -3.89 7.87
N ALA A 122 -32.92 -2.62 8.15
CA ALA A 122 -32.48 -1.50 7.34
C ALA A 122 -31.00 -1.16 7.65
N TYR A 123 -30.18 -1.04 6.60
CA TYR A 123 -28.76 -0.71 6.74
C TYR A 123 -28.39 0.54 5.94
N THR A 124 -27.57 1.39 6.53
CA THR A 124 -26.94 2.52 5.84
C THR A 124 -25.50 2.13 5.49
N VAL A 125 -25.28 1.74 4.23
CA VAL A 125 -24.00 1.14 3.81
C VAL A 125 -23.11 2.16 3.12
N HIS A 126 -21.94 2.42 3.71
CA HIS A 126 -20.87 3.23 3.15
C HIS A 126 -19.70 2.34 2.70
N ALA A 127 -19.65 2.01 1.41
CA ALA A 127 -18.63 1.10 0.87
C ALA A 127 -17.97 1.61 -0.41
N PHE A 128 -16.78 1.10 -0.72
CA PHE A 128 -16.05 1.45 -1.94
C PHE A 128 -16.68 0.81 -3.18
N ARG A 129 -17.18 -0.42 -3.05
CA ARG A 129 -17.87 -1.13 -4.14
C ARG A 129 -18.96 -2.03 -3.59
N ILE A 130 -20.10 -2.07 -4.28
CA ILE A 130 -21.24 -2.90 -3.90
C ILE A 130 -21.70 -3.65 -5.14
N THR A 131 -22.03 -4.93 -4.99
CA THR A 131 -22.60 -5.72 -6.10
C THR A 131 -24.07 -5.33 -6.33
N PRO A 132 -24.59 -5.37 -7.57
CA PRO A 132 -25.99 -5.01 -7.86
C PRO A 132 -27.00 -5.75 -6.97
N LYS A 133 -26.86 -7.08 -6.87
CA LYS A 133 -27.66 -7.93 -6.00
C LYS A 133 -27.66 -7.49 -4.52
N ALA A 134 -26.54 -6.95 -4.03
CA ALA A 134 -26.47 -6.44 -2.66
C ALA A 134 -27.21 -5.10 -2.51
N ALA A 135 -27.05 -4.20 -3.47
CA ALA A 135 -27.74 -2.91 -3.46
C ALA A 135 -29.25 -3.12 -3.49
N GLU A 136 -29.75 -3.96 -4.39
CA GLU A 136 -31.18 -4.30 -4.48
C GLU A 136 -31.71 -4.91 -3.18
N ALA A 137 -30.96 -5.82 -2.56
CA ALA A 137 -31.38 -6.42 -1.30
C ALA A 137 -31.42 -5.40 -0.15
N ILE A 138 -30.49 -4.44 -0.11
CA ILE A 138 -30.45 -3.39 0.91
C ILE A 138 -31.60 -2.40 0.71
N GLU A 139 -31.84 -1.96 -0.53
CA GLU A 139 -32.92 -1.03 -0.88
C GLU A 139 -34.31 -1.63 -0.64
N LYS A 140 -34.51 -2.93 -0.95
CA LYS A 140 -35.75 -3.66 -0.66
C LYS A 140 -36.11 -3.67 0.83
N ASN A 141 -35.11 -3.65 1.71
CA ASN A 141 -35.28 -3.61 3.16
C ASN A 141 -35.26 -2.18 3.73
N GLY A 142 -35.41 -1.15 2.87
CA GLY A 142 -35.46 0.26 3.28
C GLY A 142 -34.11 0.86 3.67
N GLY A 143 -33.00 0.20 3.33
CA GLY A 143 -31.64 0.69 3.58
C GLY A 143 -31.15 1.65 2.50
N THR A 144 -30.11 2.43 2.82
CA THR A 144 -29.51 3.41 1.92
C THR A 144 -28.09 3.03 1.56
N VAL A 145 -27.74 3.14 0.27
CA VAL A 145 -26.41 2.80 -0.22
C VAL A 145 -25.63 4.05 -0.63
N SER A 146 -24.46 4.25 -0.02
CA SER A 146 -23.54 5.35 -0.31
C SER A 146 -22.19 4.81 -0.81
N MET A 147 -21.85 5.09 -2.06
CA MET A 147 -20.53 4.72 -2.60
C MET A 147 -19.46 5.75 -2.21
N ILE A 148 -18.50 5.33 -1.38
CA ILE A 148 -17.33 6.15 -1.06
C ILE A 148 -16.37 6.10 -2.24
N GLN A 149 -16.37 7.15 -3.08
CA GLN A 149 -15.28 7.36 -4.01
C GLN A 149 -14.04 7.78 -3.21
N HIS A 150 -12.91 7.11 -3.41
CA HIS A 150 -11.62 7.62 -2.91
C HIS A 150 -11.28 8.92 -3.66
N HIS A 151 -11.77 10.03 -3.13
CA HIS A 151 -11.28 11.33 -3.53
C HIS A 151 -9.85 11.47 -3.01
N SER A 152 -8.92 11.81 -3.91
CA SER A 152 -7.69 12.48 -3.48
C SER A 152 -8.10 13.65 -2.60
N PRO A 153 -7.42 13.94 -1.47
CA PRO A 153 -7.73 15.11 -0.65
C PRO A 153 -7.57 16.43 -1.44
N TYR A 154 -6.95 16.37 -2.62
CA TYR A 154 -6.81 17.47 -3.55
C TYR A 154 -7.86 17.43 -4.67
N ALA A 155 -8.50 18.57 -4.92
CA ALA A 155 -9.23 18.82 -6.16
C ALA A 155 -8.23 18.97 -7.32
N ARG A 156 -8.36 18.15 -8.36
CA ARG A 156 -7.45 18.20 -9.52
C ARG A 156 -7.90 19.28 -10.50
N VAL A 157 -7.01 20.23 -10.77
CA VAL A 157 -7.21 21.27 -11.79
C VAL A 157 -6.23 21.03 -12.94
N LYS A 158 -6.74 21.04 -14.17
CA LYS A 158 -5.93 20.81 -15.37
C LYS A 158 -5.37 22.12 -15.91
N LEU A 159 -4.16 22.09 -16.46
CA LEU A 159 -3.54 23.27 -17.10
C LEU A 159 -4.39 23.84 -18.24
N GLY A 160 -5.02 22.98 -19.05
CA GLY A 160 -5.92 23.43 -20.11
C GLY A 160 -7.17 24.16 -19.60
N GLU A 161 -7.68 23.78 -18.42
CA GLU A 161 -8.84 24.44 -17.80
C GLU A 161 -8.47 25.83 -17.27
N ILE A 162 -7.28 25.96 -16.65
CA ILE A 162 -6.72 27.26 -16.25
C ILE A 162 -6.58 28.16 -17.48
N SER A 163 -6.04 27.63 -18.58
CA SER A 163 -5.85 28.40 -19.80
C SER A 163 -7.15 28.90 -20.45
N LYS A 164 -8.27 28.18 -20.28
CA LYS A 164 -9.57 28.58 -20.83
C LYS A 164 -10.25 29.66 -19.97
N LYS A 165 -10.16 29.52 -18.65
CA LYS A 165 -10.83 30.43 -17.70
C LYS A 165 -10.05 31.71 -17.44
N PHE A 166 -8.72 31.67 -17.57
CA PHE A 166 -7.82 32.81 -17.38
C PHE A 166 -7.14 33.14 -18.72
N PRO A 167 -7.81 33.88 -19.62
CA PRO A 167 -7.23 34.29 -20.90
C PRO A 167 -6.06 35.27 -20.69
N LYS A 168 -5.15 35.33 -21.67
CA LYS A 168 -3.99 36.22 -21.66
C LYS A 168 -4.45 37.69 -21.72
N LYS A 169 -4.52 38.34 -20.57
CA LYS A 169 -4.72 39.80 -20.48
C LYS A 169 -3.45 40.55 -20.02
N ALA A 170 -2.43 39.86 -19.49
CA ALA A 170 -1.20 40.45 -18.97
C ALA A 170 0.03 39.56 -19.27
N GLU A 171 1.25 40.12 -19.13
CA GLU A 171 2.54 39.42 -19.31
C GLU A 171 2.71 38.21 -18.36
N MET A 172 2.12 38.26 -17.16
CA MET A 172 2.10 37.16 -16.20
C MET A 172 0.79 37.16 -15.38
N VAL A 173 -0.07 36.16 -15.59
CA VAL A 173 -1.34 36.05 -14.85
C VAL A 173 -1.15 35.24 -13.58
N THR A 174 -1.44 35.82 -12.42
CA THR A 174 -1.39 35.10 -11.14
C THR A 174 -2.70 34.35 -10.92
N VAL A 175 -2.60 33.05 -10.60
CA VAL A 175 -3.73 32.16 -10.34
C VAL A 175 -3.57 31.58 -8.93
N THR A 176 -4.42 32.00 -8.01
CA THR A 176 -4.45 31.51 -6.62
C THR A 176 -5.55 30.46 -6.41
N VAL A 177 -5.51 29.75 -5.27
CA VAL A 177 -6.52 28.75 -4.91
C VAL A 177 -7.93 29.35 -4.85
N ASP A 178 -8.05 30.60 -4.40
CA ASP A 178 -9.35 31.26 -4.28
C ASP A 178 -9.88 31.73 -5.64
N ASP A 179 -8.99 32.15 -6.56
CA ASP A 179 -9.37 32.43 -7.95
C ASP A 179 -9.88 31.16 -8.66
N LEU A 180 -9.27 30.00 -8.39
CA LEU A 180 -9.69 28.72 -8.94
C LEU A 180 -11.07 28.28 -8.42
N LYS A 181 -11.38 28.57 -7.15
CA LYS A 181 -12.72 28.35 -6.57
C LYS A 181 -13.74 29.30 -7.18
N ALA A 182 -13.41 30.60 -7.30
CA ALA A 182 -14.28 31.61 -7.88
C ALA A 182 -14.60 31.31 -9.37
N ALA A 183 -13.63 30.80 -10.12
CA ALA A 183 -13.80 30.38 -11.52
C ALA A 183 -14.62 29.08 -11.69
N GLY A 184 -15.00 28.41 -10.59
CA GLY A 184 -15.77 27.17 -10.59
C GLY A 184 -14.97 25.92 -10.99
N LEU A 185 -13.63 26.01 -11.03
CA LEU A 185 -12.75 24.88 -11.34
C LEU A 185 -12.57 23.92 -10.15
N VAL A 186 -12.87 24.40 -8.95
CA VAL A 186 -12.75 23.63 -7.70
C VAL A 186 -14.08 23.74 -6.93
N PRO A 187 -14.66 22.62 -6.45
CA PRO A 187 -15.83 22.66 -5.59
C PRO A 187 -15.55 23.42 -4.28
N LYS A 188 -16.48 24.27 -3.83
CA LYS A 188 -16.29 25.13 -2.63
C LYS A 188 -15.90 24.37 -1.36
N TYR A 189 -16.37 23.12 -1.21
CA TYR A 189 -16.08 22.28 -0.03
C TYR A 189 -14.67 21.66 -0.05
N LYS A 190 -13.96 21.64 -1.18
CA LYS A 190 -12.59 21.14 -1.25
C LYS A 190 -11.60 22.28 -1.05
N GLN A 191 -10.85 22.17 0.04
CA GLN A 191 -9.91 23.21 0.44
C GLN A 191 -8.55 23.11 -0.25
N LYS A 192 -8.11 21.89 -0.62
CA LYS A 192 -6.78 21.65 -1.23
C LYS A 192 -6.86 21.43 -2.73
N VAL A 193 -5.92 22.02 -3.48
CA VAL A 193 -5.87 21.98 -4.95
C VAL A 193 -4.57 21.35 -5.47
N GLU A 194 -4.69 20.40 -6.38
CA GLU A 194 -3.58 19.80 -7.13
C GLU A 194 -3.63 20.21 -8.60
N VAL A 195 -2.60 20.89 -9.10
CA VAL A 195 -2.47 21.23 -10.52
C VAL A 195 -1.75 20.11 -11.27
N VAL A 196 -2.36 19.63 -12.35
CA VAL A 196 -1.90 18.47 -13.12
C VAL A 196 -1.65 18.85 -14.59
N ALA A 197 -0.60 18.27 -15.19
CA ALA A 197 -0.21 18.46 -16.59
C ALA A 197 -1.17 17.73 -17.54
N VAL A 198 -2.36 18.29 -17.72
CA VAL A 198 -3.32 17.86 -18.74
C VAL A 198 -3.76 19.09 -19.53
N GLY A 199 -3.62 19.03 -20.84
CA GLY A 199 -3.88 20.14 -21.75
C GLY A 199 -2.69 21.11 -21.92
N VAL A 200 -2.82 22.01 -22.90
CA VAL A 200 -1.78 22.98 -23.27
C VAL A 200 -2.00 24.29 -22.52
N LEU A 201 -0.92 24.84 -21.98
CA LEU A 201 -0.90 26.17 -21.37
C LEU A 201 -0.75 27.22 -22.48
N SER A 202 -1.70 28.15 -22.60
CA SER A 202 -1.61 29.18 -23.66
C SER A 202 -0.53 30.22 -23.39
N GLY A 203 -0.29 30.63 -22.13
CA GLY A 203 0.56 31.76 -21.74
C GLY A 203 1.42 31.55 -20.50
N LYS A 204 2.03 32.64 -20.00
CA LYS A 204 2.84 32.67 -18.78
C LYS A 204 1.92 32.86 -17.57
N TYR A 205 1.93 31.90 -16.66
CA TYR A 205 1.11 31.93 -15.45
C TYR A 205 1.98 31.84 -14.20
N HIS A 206 1.60 32.60 -13.16
CA HIS A 206 2.08 32.39 -11.81
C HIS A 206 1.07 31.56 -11.02
N VAL A 207 1.31 30.26 -10.86
CA VAL A 207 0.34 29.35 -10.22
C VAL A 207 0.69 29.17 -8.75
N LYS A 208 -0.23 29.56 -7.85
CA LYS A 208 -0.17 29.31 -6.41
C LYS A 208 -1.18 28.22 -6.03
N ALA A 209 -0.72 27.01 -5.71
CA ALA A 209 -1.58 25.88 -5.36
C ALA A 209 -0.97 24.97 -4.29
N ASP A 210 -1.78 24.20 -3.57
CA ASP A 210 -1.33 23.29 -2.51
C ASP A 210 -0.39 22.20 -3.01
N LYS A 211 -0.63 21.71 -4.23
CA LYS A 211 0.22 20.70 -4.87
C LYS A 211 0.30 20.95 -6.37
N VAL A 212 1.48 20.74 -6.95
CA VAL A 212 1.68 20.80 -8.40
C VAL A 212 2.48 19.59 -8.84
N SER A 213 1.97 18.86 -9.84
CA SER A 213 2.64 17.67 -10.35
C SER A 213 4.00 18.02 -10.99
N ARG A 214 4.95 17.08 -11.00
CA ARG A 214 6.28 17.31 -11.57
C ARG A 214 6.21 17.79 -13.03
N LEU A 215 5.37 17.12 -13.83
CA LEU A 215 5.16 17.46 -15.23
C LEU A 215 4.48 18.82 -15.39
N ALA A 216 3.59 19.20 -14.47
CA ALA A 216 2.91 20.49 -14.54
C ALA A 216 3.87 21.64 -14.26
N ARG A 217 4.78 21.48 -13.30
CA ARG A 217 5.84 22.47 -13.05
C ARG A 217 6.72 22.65 -14.28
N GLN A 218 7.22 21.55 -14.85
CA GLN A 218 8.04 21.59 -16.07
C GLN A 218 7.30 22.28 -17.22
N ALA A 219 6.01 21.99 -17.42
CA ALA A 219 5.22 22.63 -18.48
C ALA A 219 5.02 24.14 -18.26
N ILE A 220 4.83 24.57 -17.00
CA ILE A 220 4.69 25.98 -16.64
C ILE A 220 6.04 26.71 -16.77
N GLU A 221 7.12 26.13 -16.27
CA GLU A 221 8.48 26.68 -16.33
C GLU A 221 8.99 26.79 -17.77
N ASN A 222 8.77 25.77 -18.61
CA ASN A 222 9.13 25.80 -20.04
C ASN A 222 8.41 26.91 -20.81
N LYS A 223 7.23 27.34 -20.35
CA LYS A 223 6.49 28.47 -20.93
C LYS A 223 6.89 29.82 -20.32
N GLY A 224 7.79 29.84 -19.32
CA GLY A 224 8.24 31.04 -18.61
C GLY A 224 7.34 31.46 -17.46
N GLY A 225 6.51 30.56 -16.93
CA GLY A 225 5.69 30.79 -15.73
C GLY A 225 6.42 30.43 -14.43
N LYS A 226 5.85 30.84 -13.29
CA LYS A 226 6.42 30.59 -11.95
C LYS A 226 5.43 29.81 -11.09
N VAL A 227 5.89 28.82 -10.33
CA VAL A 227 5.02 28.02 -9.44
C VAL A 227 5.36 28.29 -7.98
N THR A 228 4.35 28.55 -7.16
CA THR A 228 4.48 28.55 -5.70
C THR A 228 3.55 27.51 -5.10
N VAL A 229 4.07 26.75 -4.12
CA VAL A 229 3.37 25.62 -3.52
C VAL A 229 3.03 26.00 -2.08
N THR A 230 1.74 26.06 -1.74
CA THR A 230 1.27 26.59 -0.45
C THR A 230 1.22 25.53 0.66
N ASP A 231 1.09 24.23 0.33
CA ASP A 231 1.00 23.17 1.35
C ASP A 231 2.40 22.74 1.84
N ALA A 232 2.69 23.07 3.11
CA ALA A 232 3.94 22.75 3.80
C ALA A 232 4.31 21.26 3.77
N GLY A 233 3.32 20.36 3.70
CA GLY A 233 3.53 18.92 3.65
C GLY A 233 4.27 18.44 2.39
N ASN A 234 4.17 19.18 1.28
CA ASN A 234 4.84 18.86 0.01
C ASN A 234 6.22 19.53 -0.14
N LEU A 235 6.63 20.44 0.75
CA LEU A 235 7.98 21.00 0.75
C LEU A 235 9.01 20.02 1.34
N THR A 236 8.56 19.03 2.12
CA THR A 236 9.44 17.99 2.69
C THR A 236 9.61 16.84 1.69
N ARG A 237 10.82 16.64 1.17
CA ARG A 237 11.15 15.48 0.34
C ARG A 237 11.72 14.36 1.23
N ASN A 238 11.07 13.22 1.23
CA ASN A 238 11.57 12.03 1.91
C ASN A 238 12.66 11.39 1.06
N ILE A 239 13.82 11.14 1.66
CA ILE A 239 14.95 10.43 1.09
C ILE A 239 15.21 9.15 1.88
N SER A 240 15.74 8.15 1.21
CA SER A 240 16.00 6.81 1.76
C SER A 240 17.50 6.52 1.80
N PHE A 241 17.91 5.47 2.53
CA PHE A 241 19.31 5.03 2.54
C PHE A 241 19.78 4.53 1.16
N SER A 242 18.88 3.97 0.36
CA SER A 242 19.16 3.67 -1.05
C SER A 242 19.49 4.92 -1.88
N ASP A 243 18.82 6.05 -1.62
CA ASP A 243 19.10 7.30 -2.31
C ASP A 243 20.48 7.85 -1.90
N LEU A 244 20.81 7.79 -0.61
CA LEU A 244 22.13 8.20 -0.11
C LEU A 244 23.26 7.41 -0.78
N ARG A 245 23.12 6.08 -0.89
CA ARG A 245 24.10 5.22 -1.57
C ARG A 245 24.28 5.61 -3.04
N LYS A 246 23.18 5.99 -3.71
CA LYS A 246 23.24 6.41 -5.11
C LYS A 246 24.00 7.73 -5.29
N TRP A 247 23.88 8.65 -4.33
CA TRP A 247 24.49 9.98 -4.41
C TRP A 247 25.91 10.05 -3.83
N PHE A 248 26.19 9.20 -2.84
CA PHE A 248 27.45 9.13 -2.08
C PHE A 248 27.88 7.66 -1.95
N PRO A 249 28.34 7.01 -3.03
CA PRO A 249 28.66 5.59 -3.04
C PRO A 249 29.81 5.18 -2.11
N LYS A 250 30.69 6.11 -1.74
CA LYS A 250 31.82 5.90 -0.80
C LYS A 250 31.53 6.37 0.63
N GLY A 251 30.29 6.78 0.94
CA GLY A 251 29.98 7.50 2.18
C GLY A 251 30.37 8.99 2.12
N GLY A 252 30.25 9.69 3.25
CA GLY A 252 30.63 11.11 3.39
C GLY A 252 29.57 12.00 4.05
N ASP A 253 29.78 13.31 3.96
CA ASP A 253 28.96 14.32 4.63
C ASP A 253 27.69 14.67 3.83
N VAL A 254 26.54 14.36 4.42
CA VAL A 254 25.21 14.64 3.87
C VAL A 254 24.62 15.85 4.59
N ASN A 255 24.95 17.04 4.09
CA ASN A 255 24.52 18.34 4.61
C ASN A 255 23.65 19.07 3.58
N PRO A 256 22.85 20.09 3.97
CA PRO A 256 22.01 20.81 3.02
C PRO A 256 22.84 21.48 1.91
N GLU A 257 24.04 21.94 2.23
CA GLU A 257 24.98 22.56 1.27
C GLU A 257 25.51 21.55 0.24
N THR A 258 25.98 20.38 0.70
CA THR A 258 26.49 19.32 -0.21
C THR A 258 25.38 18.78 -1.11
N LEU A 259 24.14 18.76 -0.63
CA LEU A 259 22.96 18.39 -1.41
C LEU A 259 22.49 19.48 -2.37
N LYS A 260 22.67 20.77 -2.04
CA LYS A 260 22.45 21.87 -2.97
C LYS A 260 23.45 21.82 -4.12
N GLN A 261 24.74 21.62 -3.83
CA GLN A 261 25.80 21.52 -4.85
C GLN A 261 25.55 20.40 -5.86
N LYS A 262 25.02 19.26 -5.41
CA LYS A 262 24.63 18.12 -6.29
C LYS A 262 23.27 18.31 -6.98
N GLY A 263 22.59 19.44 -6.80
CA GLY A 263 21.26 19.71 -7.39
C GLY A 263 20.11 18.86 -6.81
N ILE A 264 20.32 18.24 -5.64
CA ILE A 264 19.33 17.35 -5.01
C ILE A 264 18.35 18.15 -4.15
N LEU A 265 18.86 19.18 -3.45
CA LEU A 265 18.09 20.11 -2.63
C LEU A 265 17.82 21.40 -3.41
N ILE A 266 16.54 21.72 -3.60
CA ILE A 266 16.07 22.98 -4.20
C ILE A 266 15.79 23.96 -3.06
N GLU A 267 16.06 25.25 -3.27
CA GLU A 267 15.79 26.30 -2.28
C GLU A 267 14.31 26.31 -1.82
N GLY A 268 14.11 26.46 -0.51
CA GLY A 268 12.80 26.42 0.12
C GLY A 268 12.28 25.02 0.47
N ARG A 269 12.88 23.91 0.00
CA ARG A 269 12.48 22.55 0.40
C ARG A 269 13.23 22.07 1.64
N THR A 270 12.57 21.24 2.44
CA THR A 270 13.19 20.50 3.54
C THR A 270 13.38 19.04 3.14
N LEU A 271 14.38 18.38 3.72
CA LEU A 271 14.64 16.96 3.49
C LEU A 271 14.40 16.18 4.76
N SER A 272 13.74 15.03 4.62
CA SER A 272 13.58 14.06 5.70
C SER A 272 14.20 12.71 5.34
N LEU A 273 14.99 12.13 6.25
CA LEU A 273 15.58 10.81 6.04
C LEU A 273 14.76 9.72 6.73
N VAL A 274 14.29 8.77 5.92
CA VAL A 274 13.49 7.62 6.34
C VAL A 274 14.33 6.35 6.26
N ASP A 275 14.18 5.48 7.26
CA ASP A 275 14.80 4.15 7.30
C ASP A 275 14.19 3.22 6.23
N LYS A 276 14.71 3.32 5.01
CA LYS A 276 14.39 2.42 3.90
C LYS A 276 15.67 2.07 3.16
N GLY A 277 15.98 0.77 3.09
CA GLY A 277 17.19 0.24 2.46
C GLY A 277 18.27 -0.12 3.47
N ARG A 278 19.45 -0.49 2.97
CA ARG A 278 20.64 -0.81 3.77
C ARG A 278 21.73 0.23 3.50
N LEU A 279 22.46 0.60 4.55
CA LEU A 279 23.67 1.43 4.47
C LEU A 279 24.90 0.51 4.43
N TYR A 280 25.88 0.89 3.61
CA TYR A 280 27.18 0.23 3.51
C TYR A 280 28.25 1.33 3.47
N GLY A 281 28.58 1.90 4.63
CA GLY A 281 29.53 3.01 4.77
C GLY A 281 29.14 3.97 5.89
N VAL A 282 30.06 4.87 6.26
CA VAL A 282 29.86 5.90 7.28
C VAL A 282 29.31 7.17 6.60
N TYR A 283 28.18 7.68 7.09
CA TYR A 283 27.53 8.89 6.57
C TYR A 283 27.29 9.88 7.70
N ASN A 284 27.91 11.06 7.62
CA ASN A 284 27.63 12.12 8.57
C ASN A 284 26.43 12.91 8.07
N VAL A 285 25.24 12.61 8.59
CA VAL A 285 24.00 13.20 8.10
C VAL A 285 23.55 14.36 8.97
N ARG A 286 23.55 15.58 8.41
CA ARG A 286 22.93 16.77 9.01
C ARG A 286 21.79 17.24 8.11
N LEU A 287 20.57 16.78 8.41
CA LEU A 287 19.35 17.13 7.67
C LEU A 287 18.30 17.74 8.58
N HIS A 288 17.36 18.47 7.99
CA HIS A 288 16.26 19.12 8.70
C HIS A 288 15.43 18.15 9.55
N LYS A 289 15.16 16.94 9.04
CA LYS A 289 14.47 15.88 9.78
C LYS A 289 15.15 14.53 9.53
N VAL A 290 15.42 13.78 10.59
CA VAL A 290 15.91 12.39 10.50
C VAL A 290 15.01 11.54 11.38
N SER A 291 14.40 10.50 10.81
CA SER A 291 13.52 9.60 11.57
C SER A 291 14.31 8.90 12.68
N LYS A 292 13.64 8.59 13.80
CA LYS A 292 14.26 7.89 14.95
C LYS A 292 14.93 6.57 14.52
N ALA A 293 14.26 5.81 13.64
CA ALA A 293 14.79 4.57 13.09
C ALA A 293 16.04 4.80 12.21
N ALA A 294 16.08 5.89 11.43
CA ALA A 294 17.25 6.21 10.63
C ALA A 294 18.44 6.66 11.48
N ARG A 295 18.21 7.46 12.54
CA ARG A 295 19.27 7.87 13.48
C ARG A 295 19.99 6.71 14.16
N LEU A 296 19.30 5.58 14.34
CA LEU A 296 19.86 4.40 15.01
C LEU A 296 20.78 3.58 14.08
N LYS A 297 20.71 3.82 12.76
CA LYS A 297 21.41 3.06 11.72
C LYS A 297 22.50 3.87 10.99
N LEU A 298 22.51 5.19 11.18
CA LEU A 298 23.55 6.10 10.71
C LEU A 298 24.71 6.12 11.69
#